data_AF-A0A9P9EU98-F1
#
_entry.id   AF-A0A9P9EU98-F1
#
_cell.length_a   1.000
_cell.length_b   1.000
_cell.length_c   1.000
_cell.angle_alpha   90.00
_cell.angle_beta   90.00
_cell.angle_gamma   90.00
#
_symmetry.space_group_name_H-M   'P 1'
#
loop_
_entity.id
_entity.type
_entity.pdbx_description
1 polymer ?
#
loop_
_entity_poly.entity_id
_entity_poly.type
_entity_poly.pdbx_seq_one_letter_code
_entity_poly.pdbx_strand_id
1 'polypeptide(L)'
;MGKTVVVLGGSLGGLAVTHRLLKYTQPHEEDLKVILVSKNSHFFWNTASVRAIVPNLVRDDQITVPIQPGLAQYPASSVEFIIGTATAVDVSSRTVQVDTGVDGMCVLTYDHLVLATGANAVDVDLPWKACGSYDELLSSIHRTAEQVGAAKHIIIAGAGSTGCEVAGEIRFAFPSTSVVLVSSGSSLVGGDSIAASVERELGRLGVEIRKSVRVDEATPLPDGKTQVVLSDGQELTTDLYLPTTGLVPNTGFLPSEWLNEHRYVAVDDEMRVKGAENVWAVGDVVSKPRASVIYTEAQAAGVANNIDLVFKGEPVEYVKGPAVDTFLCTTGRSRGAGRIGPLPVPSLAVWAVKGRTLGIERTSKYADGSMW
;
A
#
# COMPACT_ATOMS: atom_id res chain seq x y z
N MET A 1 -14.05 -21.94 24.84
CA MET A 1 -15.04 -20.98 24.28
C MET A 1 -14.26 -20.32 23.17
N GLY A 2 -14.70 -20.49 21.91
CA GLY A 2 -13.88 -20.16 20.74
C GLY A 2 -13.36 -18.72 20.78
N LYS A 3 -12.08 -18.52 20.44
CA LYS A 3 -11.43 -17.21 20.40
C LYS A 3 -11.45 -16.71 18.96
N THR A 4 -12.13 -15.60 18.69
CA THR A 4 -12.28 -15.07 17.32
C THR A 4 -11.44 -13.82 17.12
N VAL A 5 -10.55 -13.86 16.12
CA VAL A 5 -9.81 -12.69 15.64
C VAL A 5 -10.36 -12.27 14.29
N VAL A 6 -10.92 -11.06 14.19
CA VAL A 6 -11.36 -10.48 12.92
C VAL A 6 -10.26 -9.57 12.39
N VAL A 7 -9.79 -9.83 11.16
CA VAL A 7 -8.76 -9.02 10.48
C VAL A 7 -9.41 -8.32 9.29
N LEU A 8 -9.39 -6.99 9.30
CA LEU A 8 -9.98 -6.16 8.23
C LEU A 8 -8.89 -5.69 7.27
N GLY A 9 -8.79 -6.31 6.09
CA GLY A 9 -7.93 -5.92 4.98
C GLY A 9 -7.00 -7.04 4.49
N GLY A 10 -7.26 -7.59 3.31
CA GLY A 10 -6.48 -8.69 2.70
C GLY A 10 -5.24 -8.25 1.92
N SER A 11 -4.50 -7.25 2.41
CA SER A 11 -3.22 -6.83 1.82
C SER A 11 -2.03 -7.20 2.73
N LEU A 12 -0.87 -6.58 2.53
CA LEU A 12 0.39 -6.96 3.19
C LEU A 12 0.24 -7.11 4.71
N GLY A 13 -0.33 -6.11 5.40
CA GLY A 13 -0.47 -6.13 6.85
C GLY A 13 -1.46 -7.19 7.36
N GLY A 14 -2.66 -7.25 6.79
CA GLY A 14 -3.69 -8.19 7.27
C GLY A 14 -3.39 -9.64 6.92
N LEU A 15 -2.82 -9.92 5.73
CA LEU A 15 -2.33 -11.27 5.42
C LEU A 15 -1.16 -11.65 6.33
N ALA A 16 -0.23 -10.73 6.59
CA ALA A 16 0.88 -10.96 7.49
C ALA A 16 0.43 -11.35 8.91
N VAL A 17 -0.58 -10.67 9.46
CA VAL A 17 -1.18 -11.00 10.75
C VAL A 17 -1.91 -12.34 10.68
N THR A 18 -2.76 -12.53 9.67
CA THR A 18 -3.58 -13.74 9.48
C THR A 18 -2.70 -15.00 9.42
N HIS A 19 -1.70 -15.01 8.53
CA HIS A 19 -0.80 -16.17 8.39
C HIS A 19 0.02 -16.43 9.64
N ARG A 20 0.46 -15.40 10.36
CA ARG A 20 1.22 -15.58 11.62
C ARG A 20 0.36 -16.18 12.72
N LEU A 21 -0.86 -15.67 12.92
CA LEU A 21 -1.79 -16.24 13.90
C LEU A 21 -2.09 -17.71 13.58
N LEU A 22 -2.33 -18.03 12.31
CA LEU A 22 -2.60 -19.41 11.90
C LEU A 22 -1.37 -20.33 11.99
N LYS A 23 -0.15 -19.82 11.77
CA LYS A 23 1.09 -20.63 11.85
C LYS A 23 1.62 -20.80 13.27
N TYR A 24 1.51 -19.78 14.10
CA TYR A 24 2.24 -19.71 15.37
C TYR A 24 1.33 -19.77 16.60
N THR A 25 0.13 -19.20 16.53
CA THR A 25 -0.82 -19.16 17.66
C THR A 25 -1.79 -20.33 17.62
N GLN A 26 -2.42 -20.57 16.47
CA GLN A 26 -3.43 -21.61 16.30
C GLN A 26 -2.97 -23.02 16.76
N PRO A 27 -1.70 -23.45 16.55
CA PRO A 27 -1.24 -24.76 17.01
C PRO A 27 -1.31 -25.00 18.52
N HIS A 28 -1.32 -23.94 19.34
CA HIS A 28 -1.47 -24.05 20.80
C HIS A 28 -2.75 -23.39 21.34
N GLU A 29 -3.48 -22.66 20.51
CA GLU A 29 -4.83 -22.15 20.77
C GLU A 29 -5.80 -22.83 19.80
N GLU A 30 -6.14 -24.10 20.07
CA GLU A 30 -6.95 -24.94 19.15
C GLU A 30 -8.33 -24.33 18.84
N ASP A 31 -8.88 -23.56 19.78
CA ASP A 31 -10.16 -22.85 19.73
C ASP A 31 -10.07 -21.52 18.92
N LEU A 32 -8.91 -21.15 18.38
CA LEU A 32 -8.71 -19.92 17.60
C LEU A 32 -9.35 -20.01 16.21
N LYS A 33 -10.22 -19.04 15.92
CA LYS A 33 -10.75 -18.75 14.58
C LYS A 33 -10.30 -17.37 14.10
N VAL A 34 -9.69 -17.30 12.93
CA VAL A 34 -9.30 -16.05 12.27
C VAL A 34 -10.23 -15.79 11.10
N ILE A 35 -10.94 -14.66 11.10
CA ILE A 35 -11.81 -14.23 10.01
C ILE A 35 -11.11 -13.08 9.27
N LEU A 36 -10.63 -13.33 8.05
CA LEU A 36 -10.05 -12.32 7.19
C LEU A 36 -11.15 -11.71 6.30
N VAL A 37 -11.39 -10.42 6.43
CA VAL A 37 -12.30 -9.66 5.57
C VAL A 37 -11.47 -8.84 4.58
N SER A 38 -11.77 -8.94 3.28
CA SER A 38 -11.07 -8.17 2.25
C SER A 38 -12.05 -7.71 1.18
N LYS A 39 -11.93 -6.45 0.75
CA LYS A 39 -12.68 -5.96 -0.42
C LYS A 39 -12.31 -6.71 -1.71
N ASN A 40 -11.10 -7.27 -1.75
CA ASN A 40 -10.54 -7.94 -2.91
C ASN A 40 -10.30 -9.43 -2.67
N SER A 41 -10.62 -10.25 -3.67
CA SER A 41 -10.32 -11.69 -3.71
C SER A 41 -8.83 -11.99 -3.95
N HIS A 42 -8.09 -11.01 -4.45
CA HIS A 42 -6.68 -11.11 -4.81
C HIS A 42 -5.83 -10.18 -3.95
N PHE A 43 -4.66 -10.67 -3.56
CA PHE A 43 -3.57 -9.84 -3.06
C PHE A 43 -2.99 -9.03 -4.22
N PHE A 44 -2.79 -7.73 -4.02
CA PHE A 44 -2.16 -6.85 -5.00
C PHE A 44 -0.80 -6.34 -4.49
N TRP A 45 0.27 -6.68 -5.21
CA TRP A 45 1.62 -6.17 -4.96
C TRP A 45 1.80 -4.77 -5.54
N ASN A 46 1.24 -3.79 -4.83
CA ASN A 46 1.19 -2.40 -5.28
C ASN A 46 2.57 -1.74 -5.45
N THR A 47 3.64 -2.28 -4.84
CA THR A 47 5.03 -1.81 -5.08
C THR A 47 5.42 -1.92 -6.56
N ALA A 48 4.86 -2.88 -7.30
CA ALA A 48 5.11 -3.07 -8.71
C ALA A 48 4.14 -2.30 -9.64
N SER A 49 3.17 -1.56 -9.09
CA SER A 49 2.19 -0.78 -9.86
C SER A 49 2.85 0.20 -10.84
N VAL A 50 3.96 0.83 -10.41
CA VAL A 50 4.75 1.76 -11.23
C VAL A 50 5.29 1.14 -12.52
N ARG A 51 5.39 -0.19 -12.57
CA ARG A 51 5.81 -0.97 -13.73
C ARG A 51 4.61 -1.62 -14.45
N ALA A 52 3.53 -1.90 -13.73
CA ALA A 52 2.29 -2.44 -14.28
C ALA A 52 1.62 -1.46 -15.28
N ILE A 53 1.77 -0.15 -15.06
CA ILE A 53 1.28 0.89 -15.98
C ILE A 53 2.12 1.05 -17.25
N VAL A 54 3.19 0.26 -17.44
CA VAL A 54 3.98 0.29 -18.66
C VAL A 54 3.54 -0.91 -19.52
N PRO A 55 3.04 -0.68 -20.75
CA PRO A 55 2.55 -1.75 -21.62
C PRO A 55 3.49 -2.95 -21.75
N ASN A 56 2.92 -4.15 -21.65
CA ASN A 56 3.59 -5.44 -21.88
C ASN A 56 4.77 -5.75 -20.96
N LEU A 57 4.93 -5.02 -19.84
CA LEU A 57 6.09 -5.18 -18.97
C LEU A 57 5.86 -6.11 -17.77
N VAL A 58 4.63 -6.17 -17.28
CA VAL A 58 4.21 -7.02 -16.16
C VAL A 58 2.89 -7.68 -16.54
N ARG A 59 2.77 -8.97 -16.29
CA ARG A 59 1.49 -9.68 -16.42
C ARG A 59 0.70 -9.58 -15.12
N ASP A 60 -0.62 -9.61 -15.22
CA ASP A 60 -1.52 -9.50 -14.07
C ASP A 60 -1.20 -10.54 -12.98
N ASP A 61 -0.99 -11.80 -13.36
CA ASP A 61 -0.67 -12.92 -12.47
C ASP A 61 0.65 -12.76 -11.68
N GLN A 62 1.51 -11.82 -12.08
CA GLN A 62 2.77 -11.53 -11.39
C GLN A 62 2.60 -10.55 -10.22
N ILE A 63 1.53 -9.74 -10.24
CA ILE A 63 1.28 -8.68 -9.24
C ILE A 63 -0.06 -8.85 -8.53
N THR A 64 -0.94 -9.69 -9.05
CA THR A 64 -2.19 -10.09 -8.40
C THR A 64 -2.25 -11.59 -8.23
N VAL A 65 -2.50 -12.07 -7.00
CA VAL A 65 -2.57 -13.50 -6.68
C VAL A 65 -3.80 -13.79 -5.82
N PRO A 66 -4.62 -14.82 -6.11
CA PRO A 66 -5.78 -15.16 -5.29
C PRO A 66 -5.38 -15.43 -3.84
N ILE A 67 -6.15 -14.90 -2.89
CA ILE A 67 -5.88 -15.07 -1.44
C ILE A 67 -6.32 -16.46 -0.95
N GLN A 68 -7.51 -16.90 -1.39
CA GLN A 68 -8.16 -18.11 -0.87
C GLN A 68 -7.27 -19.37 -0.91
N PRO A 69 -6.53 -19.69 -2.00
CA PRO A 69 -5.67 -20.87 -2.04
C PRO A 69 -4.57 -20.84 -0.96
N GLY A 70 -4.06 -19.66 -0.62
CA GLY A 70 -3.08 -19.48 0.44
C GLY A 70 -3.65 -19.78 1.82
N LEU A 71 -4.94 -19.52 2.05
CA LEU A 71 -5.60 -19.83 3.32
C LEU A 71 -6.06 -21.29 3.43
N ALA A 72 -6.29 -21.96 2.30
CA ALA A 72 -6.76 -23.35 2.25
C ALA A 72 -5.75 -24.38 2.81
N GLN A 73 -4.51 -23.97 3.09
CA GLN A 73 -3.51 -24.82 3.74
C GLN A 73 -3.74 -25.03 5.24
N TYR A 74 -4.57 -24.19 5.87
CA TYR A 74 -4.88 -24.26 7.30
C TYR A 74 -6.14 -25.08 7.58
N PRO A 75 -6.36 -25.58 8.81
CA PRO A 75 -7.60 -26.25 9.17
C PRO A 75 -8.82 -25.37 8.86
N ALA A 76 -9.80 -25.92 8.14
CA ALA A 76 -10.99 -25.17 7.72
C ALA A 76 -11.81 -24.58 8.89
N SER A 77 -11.69 -25.14 10.09
CA SER A 77 -12.31 -24.59 11.30
C SER A 77 -11.61 -23.35 11.86
N SER A 78 -10.35 -23.13 11.49
CA SER A 78 -9.49 -22.08 12.06
C SER A 78 -9.46 -20.79 11.24
N VAL A 79 -9.89 -20.82 9.98
CA VAL A 79 -9.84 -19.67 9.08
C VAL A 79 -11.10 -19.52 8.25
N GLU A 80 -11.57 -18.29 8.12
CA GLU A 80 -12.65 -17.91 7.22
C GLU A 80 -12.20 -16.69 6.41
N PHE A 81 -12.45 -16.71 5.10
CA PHE A 81 -12.17 -15.59 4.21
C PHE A 81 -13.47 -15.03 3.66
N ILE A 82 -13.71 -13.76 3.92
CA ILE A 82 -14.91 -13.03 3.51
C ILE A 82 -14.50 -11.95 2.52
N ILE A 83 -15.06 -12.01 1.32
CA ILE A 83 -14.96 -10.91 0.36
C ILE A 83 -16.05 -9.89 0.73
N GLY A 84 -15.65 -8.71 1.18
CA GLY A 84 -16.56 -7.68 1.64
C GLY A 84 -15.85 -6.44 2.17
N THR A 85 -16.65 -5.41 2.44
CA THR A 85 -16.18 -4.12 2.97
C THR A 85 -16.72 -3.92 4.37
N ALA A 86 -15.85 -3.64 5.35
CA ALA A 86 -16.29 -3.23 6.68
C ALA A 86 -16.95 -1.84 6.62
N THR A 87 -18.14 -1.71 7.17
CA THR A 87 -18.98 -0.50 7.07
C THR A 87 -19.28 0.16 8.41
N ALA A 88 -19.16 -0.58 9.53
CA ALA A 88 -19.23 -0.03 10.88
C ALA A 88 -18.56 -0.95 11.91
N VAL A 89 -18.09 -0.36 13.01
CA VAL A 89 -17.63 -1.10 14.21
C VAL A 89 -18.48 -0.68 15.40
N ASP A 90 -19.06 -1.66 16.12
CA ASP A 90 -19.67 -1.44 17.42
C ASP A 90 -18.72 -1.94 18.51
N VAL A 91 -18.17 -1.00 19.26
CA VAL A 91 -17.20 -1.25 20.33
C VAL A 91 -17.85 -1.93 21.53
N SER A 92 -19.10 -1.58 21.82
CA SER A 92 -19.83 -2.07 23.00
C SER A 92 -20.21 -3.53 22.86
N SER A 93 -20.67 -3.94 21.67
CA SER A 93 -21.00 -5.33 21.36
C SER A 93 -19.82 -6.13 20.81
N ARG A 94 -18.66 -5.49 20.59
CA ARG A 94 -17.48 -6.09 19.93
C ARG A 94 -17.84 -6.75 18.60
N THR A 95 -18.51 -5.98 17.73
CA THR A 95 -18.92 -6.45 16.40
C THR A 95 -18.45 -5.53 15.28
N VAL A 96 -18.31 -6.10 14.08
CA VAL A 96 -18.06 -5.40 12.83
C VAL A 96 -19.18 -5.72 11.85
N GLN A 97 -19.74 -4.70 11.22
CA GLN A 97 -20.64 -4.86 10.08
C GLN A 97 -19.83 -4.94 8.80
N VAL A 98 -20.12 -5.93 7.97
CA VAL A 98 -19.46 -6.17 6.68
C VAL A 98 -20.51 -6.26 5.59
N ASP A 99 -20.35 -5.46 4.54
CA ASP A 99 -21.12 -5.57 3.31
C ASP A 99 -20.39 -6.51 2.34
N THR A 100 -20.96 -7.69 2.07
CA THR A 100 -20.40 -8.65 1.11
C THR A 100 -20.81 -8.34 -0.32
N GLY A 101 -21.72 -7.39 -0.54
CA GLY A 101 -22.35 -7.05 -1.81
C GLY A 101 -23.33 -8.13 -2.29
N VAL A 102 -22.87 -9.39 -2.38
CA VAL A 102 -23.65 -10.53 -2.90
C VAL A 102 -24.75 -10.96 -1.93
N ASP A 103 -24.39 -11.19 -0.66
CA ASP A 103 -25.31 -11.66 0.39
C ASP A 103 -25.80 -10.50 1.29
N GLY A 104 -25.39 -9.27 0.96
CA GLY A 104 -25.69 -8.05 1.71
C GLY A 104 -24.86 -7.92 2.98
N MET A 105 -25.50 -7.40 4.04
CA MET A 105 -24.84 -7.10 5.30
C MET A 105 -24.74 -8.34 6.20
N CYS A 106 -23.55 -8.61 6.73
CA CYS A 106 -23.33 -9.56 7.82
C CYS A 106 -22.67 -8.88 9.02
N VAL A 107 -22.81 -9.50 10.19
CA VAL A 107 -22.25 -9.02 11.46
C VAL A 107 -21.30 -10.05 12.01
N LEU A 108 -20.05 -9.65 12.24
CA LEU A 108 -19.00 -10.49 12.78
C LEU A 108 -18.74 -10.08 14.23
N THR A 109 -18.75 -11.03 15.16
CA THR A 109 -18.31 -10.80 16.55
C THR A 109 -16.84 -11.12 16.68
N TYR A 110 -16.11 -10.35 17.50
CA TYR A 110 -14.69 -10.56 17.72
C TYR A 110 -14.30 -10.54 19.20
N ASP A 111 -13.28 -11.32 19.53
CA ASP A 111 -12.51 -11.17 20.77
C ASP A 111 -11.34 -10.20 20.56
N HIS A 112 -10.75 -10.22 19.36
CA HIS A 112 -9.77 -9.24 18.89
C HIS A 112 -10.10 -8.72 17.49
N LEU A 113 -9.90 -7.43 17.27
CA LEU A 113 -10.07 -6.77 15.97
C LEU A 113 -8.73 -6.22 15.47
N VAL A 114 -8.35 -6.55 14.25
CA VAL A 114 -7.15 -6.01 13.60
C VAL A 114 -7.56 -5.14 12.41
N LEU A 115 -7.28 -3.85 12.51
CA LEU A 115 -7.50 -2.86 11.46
C LEU A 115 -6.28 -2.83 10.53
N ALA A 116 -6.41 -3.44 9.35
CA ALA A 116 -5.39 -3.49 8.30
C ALA A 116 -5.92 -2.96 6.96
N THR A 117 -6.88 -2.02 7.00
CA THR A 117 -7.65 -1.54 5.85
C THR A 117 -6.85 -0.63 4.92
N GLY A 118 -5.64 -0.22 5.34
CA GLY A 118 -4.73 0.58 4.56
C GLY A 118 -5.26 1.98 4.25
N ALA A 119 -4.87 2.49 3.09
CA ALA A 119 -5.26 3.79 2.59
C ALA A 119 -5.49 3.74 1.08
N ASN A 120 -6.44 4.53 0.59
CA ASN A 120 -6.68 4.74 -0.82
C ASN A 120 -5.77 5.84 -1.37
N ALA A 121 -5.51 5.79 -2.68
CA ALA A 121 -5.02 6.96 -3.40
C ALA A 121 -6.13 8.03 -3.46
N VAL A 122 -5.74 9.31 -3.57
CA VAL A 122 -6.70 10.41 -3.76
C VAL A 122 -7.46 10.23 -5.06
N ASP A 123 -6.74 9.87 -6.13
CA ASP A 123 -7.33 9.44 -7.39
C ASP A 123 -7.52 7.92 -7.34
N VAL A 124 -8.78 7.50 -7.24
CA VAL A 124 -9.16 6.08 -7.11
C VAL A 124 -9.14 5.34 -8.45
N ASP A 125 -9.06 6.06 -9.57
CA ASP A 125 -9.04 5.47 -10.91
C ASP A 125 -7.63 5.04 -11.34
N LEU A 126 -6.60 5.42 -10.57
CA LEU A 126 -5.22 5.04 -10.80
C LEU A 126 -4.78 3.82 -9.98
N PRO A 127 -3.92 2.95 -10.54
CA PRO A 127 -3.62 1.65 -9.96
C PRO A 127 -2.54 1.70 -8.86
N TRP A 128 -2.45 2.78 -8.09
CA TRP A 128 -1.47 2.91 -7.00
C TRP A 128 -1.85 2.10 -5.76
N LYS A 129 -3.15 1.87 -5.59
CA LYS A 129 -3.79 1.13 -4.51
C LYS A 129 -4.98 0.33 -5.07
N ALA A 130 -5.31 -0.77 -4.42
CA ALA A 130 -6.51 -1.56 -4.75
C ALA A 130 -7.76 -0.93 -4.10
N CYS A 131 -8.21 0.21 -4.64
CA CYS A 131 -9.33 0.99 -4.09
C CYS A 131 -10.71 0.34 -4.38
N GLY A 132 -10.82 -0.39 -5.48
CA GLY A 132 -12.03 -1.08 -5.94
C GLY A 132 -11.99 -2.59 -5.69
N SER A 133 -12.84 -3.30 -6.42
CA SER A 133 -12.81 -4.75 -6.64
C SER A 133 -11.63 -5.16 -7.53
N TYR A 134 -11.43 -6.48 -7.69
CA TYR A 134 -10.33 -7.03 -8.48
C TYR A 134 -10.45 -6.64 -9.96
N ASP A 135 -11.66 -6.72 -10.52
CA ASP A 135 -11.90 -6.39 -11.93
C ASP A 135 -11.72 -4.88 -12.19
N GLU A 136 -12.12 -4.03 -11.24
CA GLU A 136 -11.88 -2.59 -11.30
C GLU A 136 -10.38 -2.26 -11.23
N LEU A 137 -9.62 -2.97 -10.39
CA LEU A 137 -8.16 -2.82 -10.31
C LEU A 137 -7.49 -3.20 -11.63
N LEU A 138 -7.81 -4.37 -12.20
CA LEU A 138 -7.25 -4.78 -13.49
C LEU A 138 -7.62 -3.78 -14.60
N SER A 139 -8.88 -3.37 -14.64
CA SER A 139 -9.35 -2.37 -15.61
C SER A 139 -8.59 -1.04 -15.48
N SER A 140 -8.31 -0.60 -14.25
CA SER A 140 -7.48 0.59 -13.98
C SER A 140 -6.04 0.40 -14.48
N ILE A 141 -5.41 -0.76 -14.20
CA ILE A 141 -4.05 -1.08 -14.68
C ILE A 141 -3.98 -1.04 -16.21
N HIS A 142 -4.87 -1.77 -16.88
CA HIS A 142 -4.85 -1.89 -18.35
C HIS A 142 -5.14 -0.56 -19.04
N ARG A 143 -6.14 0.19 -18.55
CA ARG A 143 -6.48 1.53 -19.07
C ARG A 143 -5.31 2.49 -18.91
N THR A 144 -4.70 2.52 -17.73
CA THR A 144 -3.55 3.40 -17.47
C THR A 144 -2.36 3.00 -18.35
N ALA A 145 -2.12 1.70 -18.55
CA ALA A 145 -1.07 1.22 -19.44
C ALA A 145 -1.29 1.66 -20.89
N GLU A 146 -2.50 1.52 -21.42
CA GLU A 146 -2.86 2.00 -22.76
C GLU A 146 -2.60 3.50 -22.91
N GLN A 147 -3.06 4.31 -21.95
CA GLN A 147 -2.84 5.75 -21.93
C GLN A 147 -1.35 6.11 -21.88
N VAL A 148 -0.56 5.42 -21.04
CA VAL A 148 0.89 5.61 -20.96
C VAL A 148 1.58 5.27 -22.29
N GLY A 149 1.13 4.21 -22.97
CA GLY A 149 1.68 3.80 -24.27
C GLY A 149 1.35 4.76 -25.42
N ALA A 150 0.22 5.46 -25.34
CA ALA A 150 -0.23 6.42 -26.36
C ALA A 150 0.29 7.85 -26.16
N ALA A 151 0.58 8.24 -24.91
CA ALA A 151 0.94 9.60 -24.55
C ALA A 151 2.33 10.02 -25.06
N LYS A 152 2.41 11.24 -25.60
CA LYS A 152 3.67 11.88 -26.01
C LYS A 152 4.13 12.89 -24.97
N HIS A 153 3.20 13.43 -24.17
CA HIS A 153 3.47 14.32 -23.05
C HIS A 153 2.72 13.85 -21.81
N ILE A 154 3.44 13.68 -20.69
CA ILE A 154 2.90 13.20 -19.41
C ILE A 154 3.33 14.14 -18.30
N ILE A 155 2.37 14.57 -17.47
CA ILE A 155 2.64 15.29 -16.22
C ILE A 155 2.39 14.34 -15.05
N ILE A 156 3.38 14.19 -14.18
CA ILE A 156 3.27 13.43 -12.93
C ILE A 156 3.28 14.43 -11.77
N ALA A 157 2.18 14.48 -11.00
CA ALA A 157 2.12 15.29 -9.80
C ALA A 157 2.56 14.48 -8.58
N GLY A 158 3.51 15.01 -7.82
CA GLY A 158 4.06 14.41 -6.61
C GLY A 158 5.41 13.73 -6.85
N ALA A 159 6.49 14.35 -6.37
CA ALA A 159 7.82 13.75 -6.43
C ALA A 159 8.18 12.92 -5.19
N GLY A 160 7.21 12.19 -4.64
CA GLY A 160 7.49 11.12 -3.68
C GLY A 160 8.14 9.91 -4.37
N SER A 161 8.31 8.80 -3.65
CA SER A 161 8.86 7.57 -4.22
C SER A 161 8.07 7.11 -5.45
N THR A 162 6.74 7.05 -5.36
CA THR A 162 5.88 6.58 -6.46
C THR A 162 6.08 7.42 -7.72
N GLY A 163 5.95 8.76 -7.64
CA GLY A 163 6.12 9.62 -8.81
C GLY A 163 7.53 9.58 -9.40
N CYS A 164 8.58 9.47 -8.57
CA CYS A 164 9.95 9.30 -9.05
C CYS A 164 10.13 7.97 -9.80
N GLU A 165 9.61 6.87 -9.26
CA GLU A 165 9.71 5.55 -9.88
C GLU A 165 8.89 5.47 -11.18
N VAL A 166 7.67 6.03 -11.20
CA VAL A 166 6.83 6.16 -12.40
C VAL A 166 7.54 6.97 -13.49
N ALA A 167 8.09 8.13 -13.15
CA ALA A 167 8.81 8.97 -14.13
C ALA A 167 10.01 8.21 -14.73
N GLY A 168 10.74 7.47 -13.90
CA GLY A 168 11.85 6.64 -14.32
C GLY A 168 11.45 5.47 -15.22
N GLU A 169 10.41 4.72 -14.85
CA GLU A 169 9.91 3.57 -15.65
C GLU A 169 9.38 4.03 -17.01
N ILE A 170 8.60 5.12 -17.07
CA ILE A 170 8.08 5.68 -18.32
C ILE A 170 9.22 6.16 -19.22
N ARG A 171 10.13 7.00 -18.74
CA ARG A 171 11.23 7.52 -19.58
C ARG A 171 12.20 6.43 -20.03
N PHE A 172 12.38 5.39 -19.22
CA PHE A 172 13.17 4.24 -19.61
C PHE A 172 12.49 3.41 -20.71
N ALA A 173 11.16 3.22 -20.64
CA ALA A 173 10.40 2.48 -21.64
C ALA A 173 10.18 3.27 -22.94
N PHE A 174 9.96 4.59 -22.82
CA PHE A 174 9.61 5.49 -23.92
C PHE A 174 10.53 6.72 -23.94
N PRO A 175 11.77 6.61 -24.47
CA PRO A 175 12.75 7.69 -24.48
C PRO A 175 12.34 8.95 -25.26
N SER A 176 11.28 8.88 -26.07
CA SER A 176 10.72 10.01 -26.82
C SER A 176 9.56 10.73 -26.10
N THR A 177 8.97 10.15 -25.06
CA THR A 177 7.82 10.74 -24.35
C THR A 177 8.28 11.84 -23.40
N SER A 178 7.79 13.06 -23.55
CA SER A 178 8.06 14.15 -22.61
C SER A 178 7.42 13.82 -21.26
N VAL A 179 8.20 13.86 -20.18
CA VAL A 179 7.73 13.61 -18.81
C VAL A 179 8.12 14.77 -17.92
N VAL A 180 7.12 15.43 -17.34
CA VAL A 180 7.30 16.50 -16.35
C VAL A 180 6.90 15.98 -14.98
N LEU A 181 7.86 15.93 -14.05
CA LEU A 181 7.65 15.56 -12.65
C LEU A 181 7.53 16.83 -11.80
N VAL A 182 6.38 17.02 -11.16
CA VAL A 182 6.03 18.21 -10.38
C VAL A 182 6.14 17.90 -8.88
N SER A 183 6.86 18.74 -8.14
CA SER A 183 7.06 18.65 -6.69
C SER A 183 6.71 19.95 -5.99
N SER A 184 5.79 19.89 -5.02
CA SER A 184 5.48 21.03 -4.15
C SER A 184 6.66 21.45 -3.26
N GLY A 185 7.57 20.52 -2.96
CA GLY A 185 8.77 20.77 -2.16
C GLY A 185 9.98 21.19 -3.01
N SER A 186 10.98 21.77 -2.34
CA SER A 186 12.26 22.14 -2.95
C SER A 186 13.19 20.95 -3.25
N SER A 187 12.81 19.75 -2.82
CA SER A 187 13.52 18.48 -2.99
C SER A 187 12.56 17.35 -3.35
N LEU A 188 13.07 16.31 -4.01
CA LEU A 188 12.31 15.06 -4.26
C LEU A 188 12.29 14.18 -3.00
N VAL A 189 11.48 13.12 -3.05
CA VAL A 189 11.38 12.03 -2.05
C VAL A 189 11.32 12.52 -0.60
N GLY A 190 10.61 13.63 -0.37
CA GLY A 190 10.44 14.21 0.97
C GLY A 190 11.70 14.81 1.58
N GLY A 191 12.74 15.12 0.78
CA GLY A 191 13.99 15.70 1.27
C GLY A 191 14.93 14.68 1.91
N ASP A 192 14.69 13.39 1.69
CA ASP A 192 15.60 12.33 2.10
C ASP A 192 17.02 12.55 1.54
N SER A 193 18.04 12.03 2.22
CA SER A 193 19.44 12.17 1.79
C SER A 193 19.71 11.57 0.40
N ILE A 194 18.85 10.71 -0.13
CA ILE A 194 18.95 10.18 -1.49
C ILE A 194 18.43 11.15 -2.58
N ALA A 195 17.74 12.24 -2.22
CA ALA A 195 17.00 13.09 -3.15
C ALA A 195 17.86 13.63 -4.32
N ALA A 196 19.06 14.14 -4.02
CA ALA A 196 19.98 14.65 -5.05
C ALA A 196 20.45 13.55 -6.02
N SER A 197 20.55 12.30 -5.55
CA SER A 197 20.89 11.17 -6.41
C SER A 197 19.70 10.77 -7.29
N VAL A 198 18.48 10.76 -6.75
CA VAL A 198 17.26 10.50 -7.53
C VAL A 198 17.10 11.54 -8.63
N GLU A 199 17.20 12.83 -8.28
CA GLU A 199 17.09 13.96 -9.22
C GLU A 199 18.10 13.83 -10.37
N ARG A 200 19.36 13.48 -10.06
CA ARG A 200 20.41 13.28 -11.06
C ARG A 200 20.11 12.12 -12.01
N GLU A 201 19.66 10.97 -11.49
CA GLU A 201 19.37 9.80 -12.32
C GLU A 201 18.12 10.02 -13.20
N LEU A 202 17.09 10.67 -12.68
CA LEU A 202 15.91 11.06 -13.47
C LEU A 202 16.27 12.09 -14.55
N GLY A 203 17.11 13.08 -14.23
CA GLY A 203 17.60 14.05 -15.20
C GLY A 203 18.40 13.39 -16.34
N ARG A 204 19.17 12.34 -16.06
CA ARG A 204 19.86 11.55 -17.11
C ARG A 204 18.90 10.81 -18.04
N LEU A 205 17.72 10.44 -17.54
CA LEU A 205 16.65 9.86 -18.37
C LEU A 205 15.86 10.93 -19.13
N GLY A 206 16.13 12.21 -18.92
CA GLY A 206 15.43 13.32 -19.57
C GLY A 206 14.07 13.63 -18.94
N VAL A 207 13.86 13.31 -17.66
CA VAL A 207 12.70 13.82 -16.91
C VAL A 207 12.90 15.32 -16.66
N GLU A 208 11.91 16.13 -17.04
CA GLU A 208 11.84 17.53 -16.62
C GLU A 208 11.32 17.59 -15.19
N ILE A 209 12.06 18.22 -14.27
CA ILE A 209 11.72 18.26 -12.85
C ILE A 209 11.39 19.70 -12.46
N ARG A 210 10.14 19.93 -12.02
CA ARG A 210 9.67 21.23 -11.52
C ARG A 210 9.48 21.15 -10.01
N LYS A 211 10.29 21.91 -9.26
CA LYS A 211 10.30 21.92 -7.79
C LYS A 211 9.69 23.21 -7.26
N SER A 212 9.26 23.18 -6.00
CA SER A 212 8.60 24.31 -5.32
C SER A 212 7.35 24.82 -6.04
N VAL A 213 6.68 23.95 -6.79
CA VAL A 213 5.45 24.24 -7.52
C VAL A 213 4.54 23.02 -7.42
N ARG A 214 3.25 23.23 -7.14
CA ARG A 214 2.26 22.14 -7.07
C ARG A 214 1.23 22.29 -8.17
N VAL A 215 0.53 21.20 -8.45
CA VAL A 215 -0.69 21.24 -9.26
C VAL A 215 -1.82 21.71 -8.37
N ASP A 216 -2.47 22.82 -8.75
CA ASP A 216 -3.65 23.36 -8.06
C ASP A 216 -4.94 22.85 -8.71
N GLU A 217 -4.97 22.68 -10.03
CA GLU A 217 -6.13 22.18 -10.77
C GLU A 217 -5.68 21.26 -11.92
N ALA A 218 -6.48 20.22 -12.20
CA ALA A 218 -6.34 19.36 -13.36
C ALA A 218 -7.72 19.09 -13.96
N THR A 219 -7.94 19.56 -15.19
CA THR A 219 -9.25 19.58 -15.85
C THR A 219 -9.19 18.84 -17.19
N PRO A 220 -9.97 17.77 -17.37
CA PRO A 220 -10.08 17.07 -18.66
C PRO A 220 -10.63 17.99 -19.75
N LEU A 221 -10.06 17.91 -20.94
CA LEU A 221 -10.45 18.69 -22.11
C LEU A 221 -11.24 17.83 -23.12
N PRO A 222 -12.07 18.45 -23.99
CA PRO A 222 -12.86 17.71 -24.99
C PRO A 222 -12.05 16.91 -26.01
N ASP A 223 -10.77 17.23 -26.22
CA ASP A 223 -9.85 16.54 -27.14
C ASP A 223 -9.16 15.33 -26.49
N GLY A 224 -9.53 14.99 -25.24
CA GLY A 224 -8.96 13.87 -24.49
C GLY A 224 -7.69 14.22 -23.70
N LYS A 225 -7.21 15.46 -23.77
CA LYS A 225 -6.06 15.95 -22.98
C LYS A 225 -6.50 16.44 -21.61
N THR A 226 -5.53 16.81 -20.79
CA THR A 226 -5.76 17.45 -19.49
C THR A 226 -5.06 18.80 -19.44
N GLN A 227 -5.77 19.86 -19.05
CA GLN A 227 -5.17 21.13 -18.66
C GLN A 227 -4.78 21.04 -17.18
N VAL A 228 -3.54 21.40 -16.87
CA VAL A 228 -2.97 21.40 -15.53
C VAL A 228 -2.57 22.82 -15.18
N VAL A 229 -3.14 23.35 -14.10
CA VAL A 229 -2.78 24.67 -13.57
C VAL A 229 -1.82 24.49 -12.41
N LEU A 230 -0.65 25.09 -12.53
CA LEU A 230 0.38 25.10 -11.51
C LEU A 230 0.20 26.27 -10.53
N SER A 231 0.72 26.12 -9.32
CA SER A 231 0.60 27.13 -8.27
C SER A 231 1.36 28.43 -8.52
N ASP A 232 2.19 28.48 -9.56
CA ASP A 232 2.85 29.70 -10.05
C ASP A 232 2.05 30.38 -11.18
N GLY A 233 0.85 29.87 -11.49
CA GLY A 233 -0.04 30.37 -12.53
C GLY A 233 0.25 29.85 -13.93
N GLN A 234 1.26 28.99 -14.11
CA GLN A 234 1.50 28.37 -15.42
C GLN A 234 0.42 27.33 -15.74
N GLU A 235 -0.05 27.36 -16.98
CA GLU A 235 -0.96 26.36 -17.52
C GLU A 235 -0.21 25.45 -18.49
N LEU A 236 -0.34 24.13 -18.29
CA LEU A 236 0.25 23.11 -19.14
C LEU A 236 -0.85 22.21 -19.68
N THR A 237 -0.76 21.84 -20.96
CA THR A 237 -1.64 20.81 -21.54
C THR A 237 -0.85 19.52 -21.72
N THR A 238 -1.42 18.40 -21.27
CA THR A 238 -0.76 17.10 -21.31
C THR A 238 -1.67 16.03 -21.89
N ASP A 239 -1.10 15.03 -22.57
CA ASP A 239 -1.89 13.89 -23.08
C ASP A 239 -2.33 13.00 -21.91
N LEU A 240 -1.52 12.92 -20.86
CA LEU A 240 -1.83 12.17 -19.64
C LEU A 240 -1.36 12.91 -18.39
N TYR A 241 -2.22 12.92 -17.37
CA TYR A 241 -1.94 13.42 -16.03
C TYR A 241 -1.95 12.26 -15.03
N LEU A 242 -0.89 12.11 -14.26
CA LEU A 242 -0.71 11.04 -13.28
C LEU A 242 -0.46 11.60 -11.87
N PRO A 243 -1.50 11.87 -11.08
CA PRO A 243 -1.35 12.23 -9.68
C PRO A 243 -0.84 11.04 -8.85
N THR A 244 0.27 11.25 -8.15
CA THR A 244 0.88 10.29 -7.20
C THR A 244 0.98 10.87 -5.79
N THR A 245 0.18 11.90 -5.51
CA THR A 245 0.12 12.61 -4.23
C THR A 245 -1.01 12.12 -3.35
N GLY A 246 -0.75 12.11 -2.05
CA GLY A 246 -1.79 11.94 -1.04
C GLY A 246 -2.24 10.49 -0.85
N LEU A 247 -2.58 10.17 0.38
CA LEU A 247 -3.24 8.94 0.77
C LEU A 247 -4.41 9.33 1.68
N VAL A 248 -5.52 8.62 1.53
CA VAL A 248 -6.69 8.77 2.38
C VAL A 248 -6.84 7.48 3.19
N PRO A 249 -6.61 7.49 4.51
CA PRO A 249 -6.72 6.27 5.31
C PRO A 249 -8.15 5.73 5.29
N ASN A 250 -8.29 4.41 5.16
CA ASN A 250 -9.58 3.73 5.05
C ASN A 250 -10.22 3.56 6.44
N THR A 251 -10.65 4.68 7.03
CA THR A 251 -11.11 4.79 8.43
C THR A 251 -12.51 5.38 8.57
N GLY A 252 -13.21 5.65 7.47
CA GLY A 252 -14.52 6.31 7.49
C GLY A 252 -15.61 5.57 8.28
N PHE A 253 -15.46 4.26 8.45
CA PHE A 253 -16.37 3.40 9.22
C PHE A 253 -16.02 3.29 10.71
N LEU A 254 -14.92 3.90 11.14
CA LEU A 254 -14.40 3.81 12.51
C LEU A 254 -14.92 4.95 13.39
N PRO A 255 -15.05 4.72 14.71
CA PRO A 255 -15.34 5.78 15.67
C PRO A 255 -14.28 6.89 15.60
N SER A 256 -14.72 8.15 15.67
CA SER A 256 -13.83 9.31 15.54
C SER A 256 -12.77 9.41 16.64
N GLU A 257 -13.07 8.89 17.83
CA GLU A 257 -12.21 8.84 19.01
C GLU A 257 -11.00 7.91 18.83
N TRP A 258 -11.05 7.00 17.86
CA TRP A 258 -9.92 6.14 17.51
C TRP A 258 -8.96 6.80 16.51
N LEU A 259 -9.32 7.97 16.00
CA LEU A 259 -8.61 8.63 14.92
C LEU A 259 -7.88 9.88 15.41
N ASN A 260 -6.73 10.16 14.81
CA ASN A 260 -6.04 11.42 15.00
C ASN A 260 -6.66 12.54 14.12
N GLU A 261 -6.11 13.74 14.22
CA GLU A 261 -6.52 14.93 13.47
C GLU A 261 -6.44 14.76 11.94
N HIS A 262 -5.65 13.78 11.47
CA HIS A 262 -5.47 13.44 10.07
C HIS A 262 -6.26 12.18 9.65
N ARG A 263 -7.22 11.73 10.48
CA ARG A 263 -8.08 10.57 10.23
C ARG A 263 -7.36 9.21 10.19
N TYR A 264 -6.10 9.13 10.61
CA TYR A 264 -5.41 7.84 10.79
C TYR A 264 -5.76 7.24 12.14
N VAL A 265 -5.71 5.91 12.24
CA VAL A 265 -5.92 5.22 13.52
C VAL A 265 -4.79 5.59 14.49
N ALA A 266 -5.17 6.07 15.66
CA ALA A 266 -4.25 6.43 16.73
C ALA A 266 -3.88 5.17 17.52
N VAL A 267 -2.63 4.76 17.40
CA VAL A 267 -2.09 3.60 18.13
C VAL A 267 -1.07 4.01 19.19
N ASP A 268 -0.91 3.16 20.19
CA ASP A 268 0.24 3.21 21.09
C ASP A 268 1.45 2.45 20.51
N ASP A 269 2.47 2.34 21.35
CA ASP A 269 3.76 1.72 21.08
C ASP A 269 3.66 0.17 20.95
N GLU A 270 2.54 -0.43 21.37
CA GLU A 270 2.22 -1.86 21.25
C GLU A 270 1.35 -2.13 20.01
N MET A 271 1.08 -1.10 19.21
CA MET A 271 0.15 -1.09 18.06
C MET A 271 -1.32 -1.32 18.44
N ARG A 272 -1.70 -1.11 19.70
CA ARG A 272 -3.09 -1.11 20.14
C ARG A 272 -3.74 0.22 19.83
N VAL A 273 -5.01 0.18 19.44
CA VAL A 273 -5.81 1.39 19.21
C VAL A 273 -6.08 2.08 20.54
N LYS A 274 -5.73 3.37 20.64
CA LYS A 274 -5.91 4.14 21.87
C LYS A 274 -7.39 4.23 22.22
N GLY A 275 -7.71 3.94 23.48
CA GLY A 275 -9.09 3.96 23.97
C GLY A 275 -9.93 2.75 23.56
N ALA A 276 -9.32 1.71 23.00
CA ALA A 276 -9.99 0.46 22.66
C ALA A 276 -9.29 -0.74 23.30
N GLU A 277 -10.07 -1.70 23.79
CA GLU A 277 -9.57 -2.96 24.31
C GLU A 277 -9.53 -4.01 23.20
N ASN A 278 -8.43 -4.74 23.07
CA ASN A 278 -8.26 -5.82 22.08
C ASN A 278 -8.43 -5.41 20.60
N VAL A 279 -8.27 -4.11 20.30
CA VAL A 279 -8.26 -3.59 18.93
C VAL A 279 -6.84 -3.14 18.58
N TRP A 280 -6.38 -3.55 17.40
CA TRP A 280 -5.03 -3.34 16.90
C TRP A 280 -5.09 -2.68 15.52
N ALA A 281 -4.03 -2.01 15.08
CA ALA A 281 -3.96 -1.49 13.72
C ALA A 281 -2.57 -1.64 13.09
N VAL A 282 -2.50 -1.94 11.79
CA VAL A 282 -1.25 -2.16 11.05
C VAL A 282 -1.28 -1.57 9.64
N GLY A 283 -0.11 -1.20 9.12
CA GLY A 283 0.07 -0.69 7.77
C GLY A 283 -0.41 0.75 7.59
N ASP A 284 -0.78 1.12 6.37
CA ASP A 284 -1.06 2.52 5.97
C ASP A 284 -2.30 3.14 6.63
N VAL A 285 -3.03 2.39 7.46
CA VAL A 285 -4.16 2.91 8.25
C VAL A 285 -3.68 3.70 9.50
N VAL A 286 -2.42 3.50 9.91
CA VAL A 286 -1.76 4.30 10.96
C VAL A 286 -0.84 5.36 10.35
N SER A 287 -0.64 6.47 11.06
CA SER A 287 0.16 7.60 10.53
C SER A 287 1.67 7.48 10.79
N LYS A 288 2.07 6.69 11.79
CA LYS A 288 3.47 6.53 12.20
C LYS A 288 3.75 5.07 12.57
N PRO A 289 4.90 4.51 12.15
CA PRO A 289 5.86 5.05 11.18
C PRO A 289 5.27 5.23 9.76
N ARG A 290 6.04 5.82 8.84
CA ARG A 290 5.63 6.08 7.44
C ARG A 290 5.19 4.79 6.74
N ALA A 291 4.28 4.92 5.76
CA ALA A 291 3.88 3.84 4.85
C ALA A 291 5.10 3.20 4.17
N SER A 292 5.28 1.89 4.34
CA SER A 292 6.42 1.13 3.80
C SER A 292 6.23 -0.37 4.06
N VAL A 293 6.62 -1.19 3.08
CA VAL A 293 6.59 -2.67 3.21
C VAL A 293 7.29 -3.13 4.49
N ILE A 294 8.51 -2.66 4.74
CA ILE A 294 9.34 -3.14 5.87
C ILE A 294 8.70 -2.78 7.21
N TYR A 295 8.14 -1.58 7.33
CA TYR A 295 7.47 -1.16 8.56
C TYR A 295 6.15 -1.91 8.76
N THR A 296 5.36 -2.11 7.70
CA THR A 296 4.12 -2.90 7.75
C THR A 296 4.40 -4.35 8.17
N GLU A 297 5.47 -4.97 7.67
CA GLU A 297 5.84 -6.34 8.10
C GLU A 297 6.23 -6.40 9.57
N ALA A 298 7.01 -5.43 10.06
CA ALA A 298 7.38 -5.34 11.47
C ALA A 298 6.15 -5.12 12.37
N GLN A 299 5.24 -4.23 11.95
CA GLN A 299 3.97 -3.98 12.64
C GLN A 299 3.11 -5.25 12.72
N ALA A 300 2.94 -5.95 11.59
CA ALA A 300 2.13 -7.16 11.54
C ALA A 300 2.73 -8.30 12.38
N ALA A 301 4.07 -8.44 12.39
CA ALA A 301 4.74 -9.39 13.26
C ALA A 301 4.52 -9.07 14.74
N GLY A 302 4.67 -7.80 15.13
CA GLY A 302 4.44 -7.35 16.50
C GLY A 302 2.99 -7.52 16.95
N VAL A 303 2.02 -7.16 16.11
CA VAL A 303 0.58 -7.33 16.43
C VAL A 303 0.21 -8.79 16.58
N ALA A 304 0.63 -9.67 15.66
CA ALA A 304 0.36 -11.10 15.79
C ALA A 304 0.97 -11.68 17.08
N ASN A 305 2.21 -11.29 17.42
CA ASN A 305 2.86 -11.68 18.67
C ASN A 305 2.13 -11.14 19.90
N ASN A 306 1.67 -9.89 19.89
CA ASN A 306 0.96 -9.31 21.02
C ASN A 306 -0.42 -9.94 21.24
N ILE A 307 -1.13 -10.33 20.17
CA ILE A 307 -2.37 -11.11 20.29
C ILE A 307 -2.08 -12.48 20.93
N ASP A 308 -1.01 -13.14 20.49
CA ASP A 308 -0.55 -14.42 21.04
C ASP A 308 -0.23 -14.33 22.55
N LEU A 309 0.49 -13.28 22.96
CA LEU A 309 0.79 -12.99 24.37
C LEU A 309 -0.47 -12.77 25.19
N VAL A 310 -1.46 -12.03 24.65
CA VAL A 310 -2.75 -11.86 25.34
C VAL A 310 -3.45 -13.20 25.56
N PHE A 311 -3.42 -14.12 24.58
CA PHE A 311 -4.01 -15.45 24.76
C PHE A 311 -3.28 -16.30 25.80
N LYS A 312 -1.97 -16.12 25.96
CA LYS A 312 -1.15 -16.75 27.02
C LYS A 312 -1.34 -16.10 28.39
N GLY A 313 -2.05 -14.97 28.49
CA GLY A 313 -2.15 -14.18 29.71
C GLY A 313 -0.85 -13.45 30.08
N GLU A 314 0.00 -13.22 29.09
CA GLU A 314 1.29 -12.53 29.22
C GLU A 314 1.15 -11.03 28.87
N PRO A 315 2.01 -10.17 29.44
CA PRO A 315 2.05 -8.77 29.05
C PRO A 315 2.50 -8.65 27.60
N VAL A 316 1.92 -7.71 26.88
CA VAL A 316 2.30 -7.43 25.50
C VAL A 316 3.57 -6.62 25.41
N GLU A 317 4.16 -6.60 24.22
CA GLU A 317 5.47 -5.99 23.99
C GLU A 317 5.40 -4.78 23.05
N TYR A 318 6.43 -3.94 23.17
CA TYR A 318 6.69 -2.86 22.24
C TYR A 318 6.92 -3.39 20.82
N VAL A 319 6.21 -2.84 19.84
CA VAL A 319 6.39 -3.21 18.44
C VAL A 319 7.52 -2.37 17.83
N LYS A 320 8.70 -2.97 17.79
CA LYS A 320 9.88 -2.34 17.19
C LYS A 320 9.77 -2.34 15.67
N GLY A 321 10.01 -1.18 15.06
CA GLY A 321 10.28 -1.09 13.62
C GLY A 321 11.61 -1.80 13.23
N PRO A 322 11.96 -1.81 11.95
CA PRO A 322 13.26 -2.32 11.50
C PRO A 322 14.40 -1.64 12.24
N ALA A 323 15.41 -2.43 12.62
CA ALA A 323 16.59 -1.93 13.35
C ALA A 323 17.36 -0.83 12.58
N VAL A 324 17.28 -0.85 11.25
CA VAL A 324 17.92 0.14 10.38
C VAL A 324 16.92 0.62 9.33
N ASP A 325 16.62 1.92 9.35
CA ASP A 325 15.74 2.53 8.34
C ASP A 325 16.40 2.46 6.96
N THR A 326 15.67 1.90 6.00
CA THR A 326 16.14 1.68 4.64
C THR A 326 15.20 2.38 3.67
N PHE A 327 15.77 3.05 2.67
CA PHE A 327 15.00 3.65 1.60
C PHE A 327 15.69 3.40 0.27
N LEU A 328 15.01 2.66 -0.60
CA LEU A 328 15.42 2.35 -1.97
C LEU A 328 14.38 2.93 -2.94
N CYS A 329 14.81 3.83 -3.81
CA CYS A 329 13.99 4.42 -4.88
C CYS A 329 14.60 4.02 -6.23
N THR A 330 13.80 3.39 -7.09
CA THR A 330 14.23 3.06 -8.45
C THR A 330 14.14 4.31 -9.33
N THR A 331 14.94 4.36 -10.38
CA THR A 331 14.92 5.45 -11.38
C THR A 331 15.00 4.80 -12.75
N GLY A 332 13.96 4.06 -13.10
CA GLY A 332 13.91 3.15 -14.25
C GLY A 332 14.46 1.76 -13.94
N ARG A 333 14.70 0.97 -15.01
CA ARG A 333 14.97 -0.48 -14.91
C ARG A 333 16.44 -0.86 -14.77
N SER A 334 17.36 0.10 -14.73
CA SER A 334 18.82 -0.16 -14.68
C SER A 334 19.54 0.52 -13.52
N ARG A 335 18.90 1.48 -12.84
CA ARG A 335 19.52 2.32 -11.79
C ARG A 335 18.52 2.63 -10.68
N GLY A 336 19.04 3.24 -9.61
CA GLY A 336 18.27 3.69 -8.48
C GLY A 336 19.16 4.41 -7.48
N ALA A 337 18.54 5.04 -6.49
CA ALA A 337 19.21 5.67 -5.37
C ALA A 337 18.68 5.06 -4.07
N GLY A 338 19.55 4.92 -3.08
CA GLY A 338 19.14 4.34 -1.83
C GLY A 338 20.11 4.58 -0.69
N ARG A 339 19.64 4.28 0.52
CA ARG A 339 20.42 4.31 1.75
C ARG A 339 20.00 3.19 2.71
N ILE A 340 20.93 2.76 3.54
CA ILE A 340 20.72 1.90 4.70
C ILE A 340 21.24 2.66 5.91
N GLY A 341 20.32 3.10 6.77
CA GLY A 341 20.61 4.08 7.81
C GLY A 341 21.18 5.36 7.17
N PRO A 342 22.33 5.88 7.64
CA PRO A 342 22.99 7.04 7.05
C PRO A 342 23.85 6.72 5.82
N LEU A 343 24.07 5.43 5.50
CA LEU A 343 25.03 5.03 4.47
C LEU A 343 24.36 4.97 3.09
N PRO A 344 24.91 5.64 2.06
CA PRO A 344 24.40 5.53 0.69
C PRO A 344 24.65 4.13 0.13
N VAL A 345 23.70 3.63 -0.67
CA VAL A 345 23.77 2.35 -1.36
C VAL A 345 24.17 2.58 -2.82
N PRO A 346 25.17 1.85 -3.37
CA PRO A 346 25.52 1.95 -4.78
C PRO A 346 24.31 1.69 -5.70
N SER A 347 24.16 2.49 -6.77
CA SER A 347 23.00 2.39 -7.67
C SER A 347 22.76 0.98 -8.23
N LEU A 348 23.81 0.22 -8.51
CA LEU A 348 23.68 -1.16 -9.01
C LEU A 348 23.13 -2.11 -7.92
N ALA A 349 23.44 -1.86 -6.65
CA ALA A 349 22.87 -2.63 -5.55
C ALA A 349 21.38 -2.30 -5.34
N VAL A 350 20.98 -1.02 -5.48
CA VAL A 350 19.56 -0.63 -5.48
C VAL A 350 18.80 -1.34 -6.61
N TRP A 351 19.38 -1.38 -7.80
CA TRP A 351 18.83 -2.15 -8.91
C TRP A 351 18.74 -3.65 -8.58
N ALA A 352 19.81 -4.27 -8.07
CA ALA A 352 19.83 -5.70 -7.78
C ALA A 352 18.79 -6.12 -6.73
N VAL A 353 18.59 -5.30 -5.70
CA VAL A 353 17.68 -5.59 -4.57
C VAL A 353 16.22 -5.24 -4.90
N LYS A 354 15.98 -4.11 -5.58
CA LYS A 354 14.62 -3.60 -5.86
C LYS A 354 14.38 -3.40 -7.34
N GLY A 355 15.24 -2.67 -8.05
CA GLY A 355 14.97 -2.24 -9.44
C GLY A 355 14.84 -3.35 -10.49
N ARG A 356 15.40 -4.55 -10.25
CA ARG A 356 15.34 -5.67 -11.19
C ARG A 356 13.91 -6.14 -11.39
N THR A 357 13.17 -6.35 -10.30
CA THR A 357 11.84 -6.99 -10.32
C THR A 357 10.79 -6.23 -9.53
N LEU A 358 11.15 -5.21 -8.77
CA LEU A 358 10.29 -4.57 -7.76
C LEU A 358 9.72 -5.56 -6.72
N GLY A 359 10.40 -6.69 -6.50
CA GLY A 359 9.93 -7.73 -5.57
C GLY A 359 8.79 -8.60 -6.11
N ILE A 360 8.46 -8.52 -7.41
CA ILE A 360 7.43 -9.33 -8.07
C ILE A 360 7.61 -10.84 -7.81
N GLU A 361 8.84 -11.32 -7.69
CA GLU A 361 9.14 -12.73 -7.41
C GLU A 361 8.64 -13.22 -6.04
N ARG A 362 8.22 -12.29 -5.17
CA ARG A 362 7.70 -12.57 -3.83
C ARG A 362 6.18 -12.47 -3.75
N THR A 363 5.50 -12.00 -4.80
CA THR A 363 4.04 -11.75 -4.78
C THR A 363 3.26 -12.97 -4.31
N SER A 364 3.51 -14.15 -4.88
CA SER A 364 2.81 -15.38 -4.49
C SER A 364 3.07 -15.76 -3.03
N LYS A 365 4.30 -15.53 -2.55
CA LYS A 365 4.72 -15.85 -1.19
C LYS A 365 3.99 -15.03 -0.13
N TYR A 366 3.55 -13.82 -0.47
CA TYR A 366 2.72 -13.01 0.44
C TYR A 366 1.28 -13.54 0.52
N ALA A 367 0.73 -14.01 -0.61
CA ALA A 367 -0.62 -14.55 -0.67
C ALA A 367 -0.73 -15.96 -0.06
N ASP A 368 0.27 -16.81 -0.25
CA ASP A 368 0.36 -18.15 0.35
C ASP A 368 0.97 -18.15 1.76
N GLY A 369 1.43 -16.98 2.23
CA GLY A 369 2.02 -16.79 3.54
C GLY A 369 3.42 -17.36 3.72
N SER A 370 4.08 -17.95 2.72
CA SER A 370 5.46 -18.46 2.83
C SER A 370 6.54 -17.37 3.00
N MET A 371 6.16 -16.09 2.91
CA MET A 371 7.02 -14.97 3.33
C MET A 371 7.25 -14.92 4.84
N TRP A 372 6.37 -15.53 5.62
CA TRP A 372 6.35 -15.49 7.08
C TRP A 372 6.29 -16.90 7.64
#